data_AF-A0A349N7Q6-F1
#
_entry.id   AF-A0A349N7Q6-F1
#
_cell.length_a   1.000
_cell.length_b   1.000
_cell.length_c   1.000
_cell.angle_alpha   90.00
_cell.angle_beta   90.00
_cell.angle_gamma   90.00
#
_symmetry.space_group_name_H-M   'P 1'
#
loop_
_entity.id
_entity.type
_entity.pdbx_description
1 polymer ?
#
loop_
_entity_poly.entity_id
_entity_poly.type
_entity_poly.pdbx_seq_one_letter_code
_entity_poly.pdbx_strand_id
1 'polypeptide(L)' 'ARVCDNIVLMIGDGETLVGNALDVLTEDNLGKAYDCAIARVEHEGRTLFYPL' A
#
# COMPACT_ATOMS: atom_id res chain seq x y z
N ALA A 1 0.74 -7.88 0.82
CA ALA A 1 -0.43 -8.77 0.95
C ALA A 1 -0.13 -9.94 1.90
N ARG A 2 -0.07 -9.73 3.22
CA ARG A 2 0.40 -10.80 4.13
C ARG A 2 -0.69 -11.82 4.49
N VAL A 3 -1.96 -11.41 4.40
CA VAL A 3 -3.12 -12.22 4.84
C VAL A 3 -4.32 -12.07 3.88
N CYS A 4 -4.31 -11.08 2.98
CA CYS A 4 -5.43 -10.78 2.10
C CYS A 4 -4.95 -10.71 0.64
N ASP A 5 -5.69 -11.36 -0.26
CA ASP A 5 -5.42 -11.31 -1.71
C ASP A 5 -5.90 -9.99 -2.32
N ASN A 6 -7.05 -9.48 -1.87
CA ASN A 6 -7.62 -8.22 -2.32
C ASN A 6 -7.76 -7.24 -1.16
N ILE A 7 -7.67 -5.94 -1.47
CA ILE A 7 -7.80 -4.86 -0.49
C ILE A 7 -8.56 -3.68 -1.08
N VAL A 8 -9.22 -2.93 -0.20
CA VAL A 8 -9.75 -1.60 -0.44
C VAL A 8 -8.84 -0.62 0.30
N LEU A 9 -8.11 0.22 -0.43
CA LEU A 9 -7.34 1.32 0.13
C LEU A 9 -8.15 2.61 0.00
N MET A 10 -8.49 3.23 1.13
CA MET A 10 -9.17 4.51 1.17
C MET A 10 -8.13 5.64 1.16
N ILE A 11 -8.28 6.54 0.20
CA ILE A 11 -7.48 7.75 0.03
C ILE A 11 -8.36 8.94 0.46
N GLY A 12 -7.75 10.09 0.73
CA GLY A 12 -8.47 11.33 1.04
C GLY A 12 -9.60 11.64 0.06
N ASP A 13 -10.56 12.45 0.51
CA ASP A 13 -11.70 12.92 -0.30
C ASP A 13 -12.62 11.82 -0.86
N GLY A 14 -12.59 10.63 -0.25
CA GLY A 14 -13.49 9.51 -0.60
C GLY A 14 -13.04 8.71 -1.83
N GLU A 15 -11.83 8.95 -2.35
CA GLU A 15 -11.23 8.11 -3.36
C GLU A 15 -10.88 6.74 -2.77
N THR A 16 -11.11 5.67 -3.55
CA THR A 16 -10.77 4.31 -3.12
C THR A 16 -10.11 3.53 -4.24
N LEU A 17 -9.02 2.85 -3.93
CA LEU A 17 -8.39 1.87 -4.82
C LEU A 17 -8.78 0.46 -4.38
N VAL A 18 -9.23 -0.36 -5.33
CA VAL A 18 -9.71 -1.72 -5.07
C VAL A 18 -9.03 -2.67 -6.03
N GLY A 19 -8.47 -3.76 -5.51
CA GLY A 19 -7.81 -4.76 -6.34
C GLY A 19 -6.91 -5.68 -5.55
N ASN A 20 -6.02 -6.37 -6.27
CA ASN A 20 -5.03 -7.24 -5.66
C ASN A 20 -4.11 -6.42 -4.75
N ALA A 21 -3.79 -6.96 -3.58
CA ALA A 21 -2.99 -6.24 -2.61
C ALA A 21 -1.55 -5.97 -3.09
N LEU A 22 -1.00 -6.68 -4.09
CA LEU A 22 0.28 -6.35 -4.72
C LEU A 22 0.18 -5.15 -5.68
N ASP A 23 -0.97 -4.98 -6.33
CA ASP A 23 -1.21 -3.87 -7.25
C ASP A 23 -1.62 -2.59 -6.52
N VAL A 24 -2.33 -2.74 -5.38
CA VAL A 24 -2.83 -1.60 -4.58
C VAL A 24 -1.79 -1.10 -3.58
N LEU A 25 -1.08 -1.99 -2.88
CA LEU A 25 -0.09 -1.61 -1.86
C LEU A 25 1.25 -1.30 -2.52
N THR A 26 1.40 -0.07 -3.01
CA THR A 26 2.64 0.46 -3.59
C THR A 26 3.10 1.68 -2.79
N GLU A 27 4.38 2.05 -2.88
CA GLU A 27 4.91 3.25 -2.24
C GLU A 27 4.11 4.50 -2.63
N ASP A 28 3.74 4.64 -3.91
CA ASP A 28 2.98 5.78 -4.41
C ASP A 28 1.56 5.85 -3.84
N ASN A 29 0.83 4.73 -3.83
CA ASN A 29 -0.54 4.70 -3.33
C ASN A 29 -0.59 4.90 -1.82
N LEU A 30 0.34 4.28 -1.09
CA LEU A 30 0.45 4.45 0.34
C LEU A 30 0.90 5.85 0.70
N GLY A 31 1.83 6.44 -0.06
CA GLY A 31 2.28 7.79 0.17
C GLY A 31 1.17 8.82 0.00
N LYS A 32 0.29 8.64 -1.00
CA LYS A 32 -0.93 9.45 -1.14
C LYS A 32 -1.91 9.23 0.01
N ALA A 33 -2.14 7.97 0.42
CA ALA A 33 -3.10 7.65 1.46
C ALA A 33 -2.68 8.16 2.85
N TYR A 34 -1.38 8.16 3.15
CA TYR A 34 -0.82 8.54 4.44
C TYR A 34 -0.14 9.92 4.45
N ASP A 35 -0.19 10.65 3.33
CA ASP A 35 0.40 11.99 3.13
C ASP A 35 1.88 12.08 3.58
N CYS A 36 2.67 11.07 3.21
CA CYS A 36 4.11 11.04 3.49
C CYS A 36 4.88 10.18 2.49
N ALA A 37 6.20 10.33 2.44
CA ALA A 37 7.03 9.46 1.62
C ALA A 37 7.13 8.07 2.26
N ILE A 38 6.91 7.03 1.46
CA ILE A 38 6.96 5.63 1.87
C ILE A 38 8.15 4.95 1.20
N ALA A 39 8.91 4.19 1.98
CA ALA A 39 9.90 3.26 1.48
C ALA A 39 9.41 1.81 1.62
N ARG A 40 10.00 0.90 0.85
CA ARG A 40 9.75 -0.53 0.95
C ARG A 40 11.03 -1.32 1.18
N VAL A 41 10.89 -2.41 1.92
CA VAL A 41 11.90 -3.47 2.01
C VAL A 41 11.28 -4.82 1.67
N GLU A 42 12.00 -5.60 0.88
CA GLU A 42 11.64 -6.98 0.57
C GLU A 42 12.55 -7.97 1.30
N HIS A 43 11.96 -8.99 1.90
CA HIS A 43 12.69 -10.08 2.54
C HIS A 43 11.89 -11.37 2.46
N GLU A 44 12.49 -12.43 1.91
CA GLU A 44 11.87 -13.77 1.77
C GLU A 44 10.45 -13.73 1.18
N GLY A 45 10.25 -12.97 0.10
CA GLY A 45 8.95 -12.84 -0.57
C GLY A 45 7.91 -12.05 0.22
N ARG A 46 8.31 -11.35 1.30
CA ARG A 46 7.47 -10.45 2.08
C ARG A 46 7.91 -9.02 1.85
N THR A 47 6.93 -8.13 1.79
CA THR A 47 7.16 -6.69 1.64
C THR A 47 6.69 -5.98 2.89
N LEU A 48 7.53 -5.09 3.42
CA LEU A 48 7.19 -4.14 4.48
C LEU A 48 7.30 -2.74 3.92
N PHE A 49 6.25 -1.94 4.11
CA PHE A 49 6.21 -0.52 3.80
C PHE A 49 6.37 0.28 5.10
N TYR A 50 7.15 1.36 5.07
CA TYR A 50 7.40 2.21 6.23
C TYR A 50 7.60 3.68 5.81
N PRO A 51 7.22 4.66 6.65
CA PRO A 51 7.44 6.07 6.37
C PRO A 51 8.94 6.42 6.44
N LEU A 52 9.36 7.38 5.62
CA LEU A 52 10.68 8.01 5.69
C LEU A 52 10.75 9.09 6.78
#